data_AF-A0A661UJI5-F1
#
_entry.id   AF-A0A661UJI5-F1
#
_cell.length_a   1.000
_cell.length_b   1.000
_cell.length_c   1.000
_cell.angle_alpha   90.00
_cell.angle_beta   90.00
_cell.angle_gamma   90.00
#
_symmetry.space_group_name_H-M   'P 1'
#
loop_
_entity.id
_entity.type
_entity.pdbx_description
1 polymer ?
#
loop_
_entity_poly.entity_id
_entity_poly.type
_entity_poly.pdbx_seq_one_letter_code
_entity_poly.pdbx_strand_id
1 'polypeptide(L)'
;MKKILIILVIFFLLFGCAPKREKYTPKTGKINPRKPMSWGHRQTIYIFAEDDIWNLLHEKLENNLGRVYFTTNNENYFEIKRAPLKSLQQFFKF
;
A
#
# COMPACT_ATOMS: atom_id res chain seq x y z
N MET A 1 -48.43 -23.49 14.84
CA MET A 1 -46.98 -23.29 15.04
C MET A 1 -46.15 -23.52 13.78
N LYS A 2 -46.33 -24.62 13.03
CA LYS A 2 -45.57 -24.89 11.78
C LYS A 2 -45.65 -23.77 10.72
N LYS A 3 -46.82 -23.13 10.56
CA LYS A 3 -47.00 -22.02 9.61
C LYS A 3 -46.20 -20.75 9.97
N ILE A 4 -46.02 -20.47 11.27
CA ILE A 4 -45.25 -19.32 11.76
C ILE A 4 -43.75 -19.56 11.53
N LEU A 5 -43.29 -20.79 11.74
CA LEU A 5 -41.89 -21.18 11.48
C LEU A 5 -41.51 -20.99 10.00
N ILE A 6 -42.41 -21.35 9.08
CA ILE A 6 -42.18 -21.20 7.64
C ILE A 6 -42.05 -19.72 7.25
N ILE A 7 -42.90 -18.85 7.81
CA ILE A 7 -42.84 -17.39 7.54
C ILE A 7 -41.51 -16.81 8.02
N LEU A 8 -41.03 -17.25 9.19
CA LEU A 8 -39.79 -16.77 9.77
C LEU A 8 -38.56 -17.19 8.95
N VAL A 9 -38.58 -18.40 8.38
CA VAL A 9 -37.53 -18.89 7.46
C VAL A 9 -37.51 -18.09 6.15
N ILE A 10 -38.69 -17.79 5.57
CA ILE A 10 -38.79 -16.96 4.36
C ILE A 10 -38.25 -15.55 4.62
N PHE A 11 -38.55 -14.98 5.79
CA PHE A 11 -38.06 -13.66 6.16
C PHE A 11 -36.52 -13.64 6.27
N PHE A 12 -35.91 -14.66 6.88
CA PHE A 12 -34.46 -14.79 6.95
C PHE A 12 -33.80 -14.97 5.58
N LEU A 13 -34.44 -15.69 4.65
CA LEU A 13 -33.92 -15.87 3.29
C LEU A 13 -33.97 -14.58 2.47
N LEU A 14 -35.00 -13.75 2.66
CA LEU A 14 -35.13 -12.47 1.95
C LEU A 14 -34.19 -11.40 2.50
N PHE A 15 -34.01 -11.32 3.82
CA PHE A 15 -33.13 -10.33 4.44
C PHE A 15 -31.66 -10.78 4.58
N GLY A 16 -31.37 -12.07 4.41
CA GLY A 16 -30.02 -12.64 4.46
C GLY A 16 -29.16 -12.39 3.22
N CYS A 17 -29.70 -11.74 2.19
CA CYS A 17 -28.92 -11.38 0.99
C CYS A 17 -28.00 -10.20 1.32
N ALA A 18 -26.82 -10.50 1.87
CA ALA A 18 -25.80 -9.50 2.13
C ALA A 18 -25.44 -8.76 0.83
N PRO A 19 -25.40 -7.41 0.81
CA PRO A 19 -24.99 -6.68 -0.37
C PRO A 19 -23.58 -7.13 -0.75
N LYS A 20 -23.39 -7.44 -2.05
CA LYS A 20 -22.07 -7.76 -2.64
C LYS A 20 -21.10 -6.67 -2.19
N ARG A 21 -20.14 -7.03 -1.34
CA ARG A 21 -19.08 -6.12 -0.89
C ARG A 21 -18.42 -5.55 -2.15
N GLU A 22 -18.42 -4.22 -2.28
CA GLU A 22 -17.74 -3.52 -3.37
C GLU A 22 -16.32 -4.11 -3.50
N LYS A 23 -15.98 -4.59 -4.71
CA LYS A 23 -14.59 -4.98 -4.98
C LYS A 23 -13.76 -3.70 -4.90
N TYR A 24 -12.88 -3.65 -3.90
CA TYR A 24 -11.94 -2.56 -3.74
C TYR A 24 -11.18 -2.30 -5.03
N THR A 25 -11.25 -1.07 -5.54
CA THR A 25 -10.44 -0.61 -6.67
C THR A 25 -9.53 0.54 -6.20
N PRO A 26 -8.22 0.48 -6.48
CA PRO A 26 -7.25 1.46 -5.98
C PRO A 26 -7.53 2.92 -6.40
N LYS A 27 -8.36 3.13 -7.43
CA LYS A 27 -8.78 4.47 -7.90
C LYS A 27 -9.74 5.21 -6.95
N THR A 28 -10.31 4.53 -5.96
CA THR A 28 -11.32 5.13 -5.06
C THR A 28 -10.72 5.80 -3.82
N GLY A 29 -9.40 5.74 -3.61
CA GLY A 29 -8.73 6.35 -2.46
C GLY A 29 -9.14 5.77 -1.09
N LYS A 30 -9.98 4.73 -1.06
CA LYS A 30 -10.42 4.06 0.16
C LYS A 30 -9.27 3.18 0.70
N ILE A 31 -9.20 3.00 2.01
CA ILE A 31 -8.21 2.09 2.62
C ILE A 31 -8.73 0.65 2.48
N ASN A 32 -7.93 -0.27 1.94
CA ASN A 32 -8.30 -1.69 1.86
C ASN A 32 -7.90 -2.42 3.16
N PRO A 33 -8.86 -2.80 4.03
CA PRO A 33 -8.55 -3.43 5.32
C PRO A 33 -8.00 -4.86 5.19
N ARG A 34 -8.05 -5.46 3.99
CA ARG A 34 -7.47 -6.78 3.70
C ARG A 34 -6.05 -6.71 3.14
N LYS A 35 -5.57 -5.52 2.74
CA LYS A 35 -4.16 -5.34 2.43
C LYS A 35 -3.40 -5.24 3.76
N PRO A 36 -2.28 -5.96 3.94
CA PRO A 36 -1.34 -5.68 5.03
C PRO A 36 -1.03 -4.18 5.07
N MET A 37 -0.89 -3.60 6.26
CA MET A 37 -0.64 -2.16 6.43
C MET A 37 0.65 -1.69 5.71
N SER A 38 1.58 -2.60 5.43
CA SER A 38 2.79 -2.38 4.64
C SER A 38 2.57 -2.36 3.12
N TRP A 39 1.43 -2.82 2.61
CA TRP A 39 1.12 -2.84 1.17
C TRP A 39 0.35 -1.59 0.74
N GLY A 40 1.08 -0.62 0.20
CA GLY A 40 0.55 0.62 -0.37
C GLY A 40 1.11 1.89 0.26
N HIS A 41 1.94 1.78 1.31
CA HIS A 41 2.69 2.93 1.81
C HIS A 41 3.93 3.13 0.96
N ARG A 42 3.99 4.22 0.18
CA ARG A 42 5.21 4.62 -0.52
C ARG A 42 6.27 4.95 0.53
N GLN A 43 7.32 4.14 0.61
CA GLN A 43 8.43 4.40 1.52
C GLN A 43 9.53 5.13 0.76
N THR A 44 9.90 6.32 1.21
CA THR A 44 11.00 7.07 0.61
C THR A 44 12.31 6.74 1.31
N ILE A 45 13.29 6.26 0.56
CA ILE A 45 14.67 6.07 1.02
C ILE A 45 15.44 7.35 0.67
N TYR A 46 15.86 8.09 1.69
CA TYR A 46 16.72 9.26 1.52
C TYR A 46 18.18 8.86 1.57
N ILE A 47 18.93 9.24 0.53
CA ILE A 47 20.35 8.96 0.40
C ILE A 47 21.12 10.29 0.47
N PHE A 48 22.07 10.34 1.39
CA PHE A 48 22.95 11.50 1.60
C PHE A 48 24.30 11.15 0.97
N ALA A 49 24.54 11.68 -0.23
CA ALA A 49 25.75 11.44 -0.98
C ALA A 49 26.19 12.71 -1.72
N GLU A 50 27.51 12.83 -1.89
CA GLU A 50 28.14 13.79 -2.79
C GLU A 50 27.74 13.52 -4.25
N ASP A 51 27.89 14.53 -5.13
CA ASP A 51 27.39 14.47 -6.51
C ASP A 51 27.99 13.30 -7.30
N ASP A 52 29.29 13.09 -7.15
CA ASP A 52 30.06 12.03 -7.80
C ASP A 52 29.62 10.63 -7.36
N ILE A 53 29.44 10.42 -6.06
CA ILE A 53 28.97 9.15 -5.50
C ILE A 53 27.51 8.89 -5.89
N TRP A 54 26.66 9.91 -5.87
CA TRP A 54 25.27 9.78 -6.29
C TRP A 54 25.16 9.33 -7.74
N ASN A 55 25.90 9.98 -8.65
CA ASN A 55 25.87 9.65 -10.08
C ASN A 55 26.37 8.21 -10.35
N LEU A 56 27.34 7.73 -9.56
CA LEU A 56 27.84 6.36 -9.67
C LEU A 56 26.81 5.31 -9.20
N LEU A 57 26.09 5.60 -8.13
CA LEU A 57 25.28 4.60 -7.42
C LEU A 57 23.79 4.66 -7.76
N HIS A 58 23.27 5.79 -8.27
CA HIS A 58 21.84 6.02 -8.45
C HIS A 58 21.16 4.91 -9.26
N GLU A 59 21.69 4.57 -10.43
CA GLU A 59 21.14 3.54 -11.30
C GLU A 59 21.12 2.16 -10.61
N LYS A 60 22.21 1.83 -9.90
CA LYS A 60 22.31 0.56 -9.17
C LYS A 60 21.32 0.52 -8.00
N LEU A 61 21.11 1.64 -7.33
CA LEU A 61 20.15 1.75 -6.24
C LEU A 61 18.71 1.65 -6.74
N GLU A 62 18.38 2.33 -7.83
CA GLU A 62 17.06 2.25 -8.46
C GLU A 62 16.73 0.82 -8.91
N ASN A 63 17.69 0.14 -9.55
CA ASN A 63 17.49 -1.24 -10.02
C ASN A 63 17.37 -2.28 -8.89
N ASN A 64 17.97 -2.03 -7.73
CA ASN A 64 17.95 -2.98 -6.60
C ASN A 64 16.83 -2.68 -5.59
N LEU A 65 16.68 -1.41 -5.22
CA LEU A 65 15.75 -0.96 -4.18
C LEU A 65 14.42 -0.47 -4.78
N GLY A 66 14.44 0.09 -5.99
CA GLY A 66 13.23 0.50 -6.71
C GLY A 66 12.48 -0.66 -7.35
N ARG A 67 12.86 -1.93 -7.08
CA ARG A 67 12.26 -3.11 -7.69
C ARG A 67 10.74 -3.11 -7.57
N VAL A 68 10.11 -3.19 -8.74
CA VAL A 68 8.69 -3.49 -8.88
C VAL A 68 8.48 -4.93 -8.41
N TYR A 69 7.75 -5.13 -7.32
CA TYR A 69 7.22 -6.46 -7.04
C TYR A 69 5.95 -6.66 -7.88
N PHE A 70 5.86 -7.82 -8.53
CA PHE A 70 4.69 -8.21 -9.32
C PHE A 70 3.51 -8.50 -8.38
N THR A 71 2.77 -7.46 -8.02
CA THR A 71 1.39 -7.63 -7.55
C THR A 71 0.44 -7.47 -8.74
N THR A 72 -0.87 -7.52 -8.51
CA THR A 72 -1.89 -7.32 -9.57
C THR A 72 -1.74 -5.98 -10.29
N ASN A 73 -0.98 -5.02 -9.73
CA ASN A 73 -0.44 -3.84 -10.39
C ASN A 73 1.07 -3.72 -10.10
N ASN A 74 1.83 -3.20 -11.07
CA ASN A 74 3.24 -2.82 -10.86
C ASN A 74 3.30 -1.62 -9.90
N GLU A 75 3.62 -1.88 -8.63
CA GLU A 75 3.75 -0.85 -7.59
C GLU A 75 5.23 -0.79 -7.14
N ASN A 76 5.85 0.39 -7.21
CA ASN A 76 7.18 0.63 -6.64
C ASN A 76 7.04 0.67 -5.11
N TYR A 77 7.77 -0.21 -4.43
CA TYR A 77 7.72 -0.28 -2.96
C TYR A 77 8.51 0.87 -2.32
N PHE A 78 9.66 1.21 -2.91
CA PHE A 78 10.54 2.28 -2.45
C PHE A 78 10.71 3.37 -3.51
N GLU A 79 10.66 4.62 -3.07
CA GLU A 79 11.06 5.79 -3.85
C GLU A 79 12.43 6.24 -3.35
N ILE A 80 13.42 6.37 -4.24
CA ILE A 80 14.76 6.77 -3.85
C ILE A 80 14.92 8.26 -4.11
N LYS A 81 15.25 9.04 -3.07
CA LYS A 81 15.53 10.47 -3.17
C LYS A 81 16.90 10.81 -2.65
N ARG A 82 17.59 11.71 -3.36
CA ARG A 82 18.79 12.34 -2.84
C ARG A 82 18.42 13.47 -1.88
N ALA A 83 19.09 13.52 -0.74
CA ALA A 83 19.00 14.63 0.20
C ALA A 83 20.35 15.33 0.34
N PRO A 84 20.38 16.65 0.60
CA PRO A 84 21.62 17.37 0.82
C PRO A 84 22.31 16.87 2.09
N LEU A 85 23.64 16.71 2.06
CA LEU A 85 24.44 16.36 3.24
C LEU A 85 24.27 17.37 4.40
N LYS A 86 24.04 18.65 4.08
CA LYS A 86 23.71 19.68 5.09
C LYS A 86 22.47 19.35 5.91
N SER A 87 21.53 18.61 5.31
CA SER A 87 20.28 18.19 5.94
C SER A 87 20.45 16.92 6.78
N LEU A 88 21.63 16.30 6.81
CA LEU A 88 21.89 15.09 7.61
C LEU A 88 21.72 15.37 9.12
N GLN A 89 22.04 16.59 9.56
CA GLN A 89 21.95 17.00 10.96
C GLN A 89 20.53 16.87 11.52
N GLN A 90 19.48 17.04 10.71
CA GLN A 90 18.09 16.92 11.18
C GLN A 90 17.71 15.48 11.62
N PHE A 91 18.52 14.49 11.25
CA PHE A 91 18.30 13.08 11.60
C PHE A 91 19.09 12.66 12.85
N PHE A 92 20.04 13.48 13.30
CA PHE A 92 20.74 13.26 14.56
C PHE A 92 20.09 14.11 15.65
N LYS A 93 19.49 13.42 16.63
CA LYS A 93 19.01 14.06 17.85
C LYS A 93 20.18 14.08 18.83
N PHE A 94 20.86 15.22 18.93
CA PHE A 94 21.80 15.47 20.03
C PHE A 94 21.02 15.85 21.29
#